data_AF-A0A9Q0K347-F1
#
_entry.id   AF-A0A9Q0K347-F1
#
_cell.length_a   1.000
_cell.length_b   1.000
_cell.length_c   1.000
_cell.angle_alpha   90.00
_cell.angle_beta   90.00
_cell.angle_gamma   90.00
#
_symmetry.space_group_name_H-M   'P 1'
#
loop_
_entity.id
_entity.type
_entity.pdbx_description
1 polymer ?
#
loop_
_entity_poly.entity_id
_entity_poly.type
_entity_poly.pdbx_seq_one_letter_code
_entity_poly.pdbx_strand_id
1 'polypeptide(L)'
;MSSLGGSEPLMHLLVKYLVLASSLRKKENDHKNRNSSSIEDSFIQPMILQPLVTWLADCPKAVYSFLDSRPHLTFLLELVSSPSVTVCVRGLAAVLLGECVIYNKSGDNAKDSFMVVDAISQKIGLTSYLLKFDEMQKKLEQKTGESDGVYIKRLKSFVEKQCIEMQDLLGRNATLAEELMKAGGGGSSEPDQRASNGGRERVHTETLRRDLQEAMQRIEMLKSEKIKIEADASMYSNLASEVEADLKSLSDAYNSLEQANFRLESEVNALRKGEPYPDIEALEAEARKKPRSRVRQN
;
A
#
# COMPACT_ATOMS: atom_id res chain seq x y z
N MET A 1 2.63 -2.22 -45.15
CA MET A 1 2.88 -2.14 -43.70
C MET A 1 2.95 -0.68 -43.33
N SER A 2 1.88 -0.15 -42.74
CA SER A 2 1.95 1.16 -42.12
C SER A 2 2.91 1.04 -40.94
N SER A 3 3.99 1.82 -40.97
CA SER A 3 4.95 1.93 -39.87
C SER A 3 4.15 2.12 -38.58
N LEU A 4 4.32 1.23 -37.59
CA LEU A 4 4.09 1.64 -36.21
C LEU A 4 4.98 2.87 -36.02
N GLY A 5 4.38 4.02 -35.77
CA GLY A 5 5.09 5.27 -35.53
C GLY A 5 6.19 5.04 -34.49
N GLY A 6 7.31 5.75 -34.63
CA GLY A 6 8.50 5.54 -33.79
C GLY A 6 8.18 5.50 -32.29
N SER A 7 9.08 4.88 -31.51
CA SER A 7 8.97 4.72 -30.05
C SER A 7 8.49 6.02 -29.37
N GLU A 8 7.19 6.14 -29.11
CA GLU A 8 6.60 7.29 -28.43
C GLU A 8 7.11 7.29 -26.97
N PRO A 9 7.72 8.38 -26.46
CA PRO A 9 8.23 8.38 -25.10
C PRO A 9 7.09 8.14 -24.10
N LEU A 10 7.33 7.31 -23.09
CA LEU A 10 6.32 6.86 -22.12
C LEU A 10 5.50 8.01 -21.52
N MET A 11 6.14 9.16 -21.28
CA MET A 11 5.48 10.34 -20.74
C MET A 11 4.38 10.91 -21.66
N HIS A 12 4.64 10.99 -22.96
CA HIS A 12 3.63 11.41 -23.94
C HIS A 12 2.47 10.42 -23.98
N LEU A 13 2.78 9.13 -23.93
CA LEU A 13 1.79 8.07 -23.93
C LEU A 13 0.88 8.15 -22.69
N LEU A 14 1.45 8.36 -21.50
CA LEU A 14 0.70 8.53 -20.25
C LEU A 14 -0.21 9.76 -20.29
N VAL A 15 0.32 10.91 -20.75
CA VAL A 15 -0.48 12.14 -20.88
C VAL A 15 -1.59 11.96 -21.91
N LYS A 16 -1.34 11.29 -23.03
CA LYS A 16 -2.35 10.96 -24.05
C LYS A 16 -3.45 10.07 -23.50
N TYR A 17 -3.13 9.04 -22.72
CA TYR A 17 -4.14 8.23 -22.04
C TYR A 17 -4.94 9.04 -21.02
N LEU A 18 -4.30 9.95 -20.29
CA LEU A 18 -4.97 10.84 -19.34
C LEU A 18 -5.93 11.84 -20.04
N VAL A 19 -5.54 12.36 -21.21
CA VAL A 19 -6.38 13.20 -22.08
C VAL A 19 -7.57 12.40 -22.62
N LEU A 20 -7.35 11.17 -23.09
CA LEU A 20 -8.42 10.30 -23.58
C LEU A 20 -9.45 9.99 -22.49
N ALA A 21 -8.98 9.63 -21.29
CA ALA A 21 -9.84 9.43 -20.13
C ALA A 21 -10.60 10.72 -19.72
N SER A 22 -10.03 11.89 -19.99
CA SER A 22 -10.73 13.17 -19.78
C SER A 22 -11.79 13.45 -20.83
N SER A 23 -11.55 13.03 -22.08
CA SER A 23 -12.44 13.28 -23.21
C SER A 23 -13.62 12.33 -23.28
N LEU A 24 -13.48 11.09 -22.79
CA LEU A 24 -14.59 10.12 -22.76
C LEU A 24 -15.77 10.68 -21.95
N ARG A 25 -15.49 11.28 -20.79
CA ARG A 25 -16.49 12.01 -19.97
C ARG A 25 -17.20 13.16 -20.68
N LYS A 26 -16.57 13.82 -21.66
CA LYS A 26 -17.15 14.98 -22.32
C LYS A 26 -18.21 14.58 -23.35
N LYS A 27 -18.01 13.47 -24.07
CA LYS A 27 -18.95 12.95 -25.07
C LYS A 27 -20.21 12.33 -24.46
N GLU A 28 -20.13 11.83 -23.23
CA GLU A 28 -21.26 11.18 -22.56
C GLU A 28 -22.36 12.19 -22.17
N ASN A 29 -21.99 13.44 -21.83
CA ASN A 29 -22.95 14.47 -21.45
C ASN A 29 -23.90 14.91 -22.58
N ASP A 30 -23.58 14.61 -23.84
CA ASP A 30 -24.41 14.94 -25.01
C ASP A 30 -25.42 13.81 -25.36
N HIS A 31 -25.22 12.59 -24.84
CA HIS A 31 -26.12 11.45 -25.05
C HIS A 31 -26.75 10.99 -23.75
N LYS A 32 -27.96 11.49 -23.51
CA LYS A 32 -28.79 11.18 -22.34
C LYS A 32 -29.32 9.73 -22.41
N ASN A 33 -28.49 8.72 -22.12
CA ASN A 33 -28.99 7.39 -21.76
C ASN A 33 -27.98 6.53 -20.96
N ARG A 34 -28.48 5.97 -19.85
CA ARG A 34 -28.00 4.81 -19.05
C ARG A 34 -26.74 4.95 -18.16
N ASN A 35 -26.98 5.46 -16.95
CA ASN A 35 -26.75 4.86 -15.61
C ASN A 35 -25.50 4.00 -15.26
N SER A 36 -24.46 3.83 -16.09
CA SER A 36 -23.32 2.97 -15.71
C SER A 36 -21.91 3.47 -16.03
N SER A 37 -21.73 4.61 -16.72
CA SER A 37 -20.44 5.09 -17.24
C SER A 37 -19.80 6.24 -16.46
N SER A 38 -20.52 6.93 -15.56
CA SER A 38 -19.95 8.07 -14.80
C SER A 38 -18.87 7.69 -13.77
N ILE A 39 -18.77 6.40 -13.44
CA ILE A 39 -17.86 5.85 -12.44
C ILE A 39 -16.53 5.43 -13.08
N GLU A 40 -16.57 4.99 -14.35
CA GLU A 40 -15.45 4.36 -15.06
C GLU A 40 -14.29 5.32 -15.36
N ASP A 41 -14.59 6.56 -15.73
CA ASP A 41 -13.57 7.56 -16.04
C ASP A 41 -13.00 8.26 -14.79
N SER A 42 -13.59 8.03 -13.61
CA SER A 42 -13.13 8.68 -12.37
C SER A 42 -11.82 8.10 -11.84
N PHE A 43 -11.51 6.84 -12.13
CA PHE A 43 -10.40 6.11 -11.49
C PHE A 43 -9.14 5.95 -12.37
N ILE A 44 -9.29 5.98 -13.70
CA ILE A 44 -8.15 5.90 -14.63
C ILE A 44 -7.20 7.09 -14.42
N GLN A 45 -7.77 8.27 -14.16
CA GLN A 45 -6.98 9.48 -14.03
C GLN A 45 -6.13 9.51 -12.75
N PRO A 46 -6.66 9.19 -11.55
CA PRO A 46 -5.83 9.01 -10.36
C PRO A 46 -4.72 7.95 -10.55
N MET A 47 -5.02 6.82 -11.20
CA MET A 47 -4.02 5.76 -11.42
C MET A 47 -2.86 6.19 -12.31
N ILE A 48 -3.09 7.12 -13.24
CA ILE A 48 -2.03 7.68 -14.08
C ILE A 48 -1.33 8.86 -13.36
N LEU A 49 -2.10 9.71 -12.66
CA LEU A 49 -1.57 10.90 -11.99
C LEU A 49 -0.68 10.56 -10.79
N GLN A 50 -1.03 9.56 -9.99
CA GLN A 50 -0.23 9.15 -8.82
C GLN A 50 1.21 8.76 -9.18
N PRO A 51 1.47 7.82 -10.11
CA PRO A 51 2.83 7.49 -10.50
C PRO A 51 3.54 8.66 -11.20
N LEU A 52 2.81 9.53 -11.92
CA LEU A 52 3.39 10.75 -12.48
C LEU A 52 3.89 11.71 -11.39
N VAL A 53 3.11 11.92 -10.31
CA VAL A 53 3.54 12.72 -9.15
C VAL A 53 4.82 12.14 -8.56
N THR A 54 4.84 10.83 -8.30
CA THR A 54 6.02 10.15 -7.77
C THR A 54 7.21 10.21 -8.72
N TRP A 55 6.97 10.17 -10.03
CA TRP A 55 8.05 10.20 -11.03
C TRP A 55 8.66 11.61 -11.19
N LEU A 56 7.86 12.66 -11.06
CA LEU A 56 8.35 14.04 -11.15
C LEU A 56 9.01 14.51 -9.85
N ALA A 57 8.63 13.94 -8.70
CA ALA A 57 9.22 14.24 -7.41
C ALA A 57 10.73 13.99 -7.39
N ASP A 58 11.49 14.96 -6.89
CA ASP A 58 12.95 14.92 -6.78
C ASP A 58 13.70 14.66 -8.10
N CYS A 59 13.03 14.76 -9.26
CA CYS A 59 13.59 14.41 -10.56
C CYS A 59 13.45 15.57 -11.58
N PRO A 60 14.38 16.55 -11.57
CA PRO A 60 14.35 17.69 -12.49
C PRO A 60 14.35 17.30 -13.97
N LYS A 61 14.98 16.16 -14.32
CA LYS A 61 14.99 15.64 -15.70
C LYS A 61 13.61 15.17 -16.16
N ALA A 62 12.84 14.53 -15.28
CA ALA A 62 11.48 14.12 -15.58
C ALA A 62 10.57 15.35 -15.73
N VAL A 63 10.72 16.34 -14.85
CA VAL A 63 10.00 17.62 -14.96
C VAL A 63 10.33 18.33 -16.28
N TYR A 64 11.61 18.40 -16.67
CA TYR A 64 12.01 18.99 -17.94
C TYR A 64 11.37 18.27 -19.13
N SER A 65 11.45 16.93 -19.17
CA SER A 65 10.80 16.14 -20.22
C SER A 65 9.28 16.32 -20.26
N PHE A 66 8.64 16.57 -19.11
CA PHE A 66 7.21 16.82 -19.02
C PHE A 66 6.83 18.19 -19.59
N LEU A 67 7.62 19.21 -19.26
CA LEU A 67 7.40 20.61 -19.65
C LEU A 67 7.86 20.95 -21.07
N ASP A 68 8.78 20.16 -21.65
CA ASP A 68 9.24 20.31 -23.05
C ASP A 68 8.06 20.32 -24.04
N SER A 69 7.01 19.58 -23.70
CA SER A 69 5.74 19.55 -24.43
C SER A 69 4.71 20.52 -23.83
N ARG A 70 4.55 21.69 -24.47
CA ARG A 70 3.54 22.70 -24.09
C ARG A 70 2.10 22.16 -23.91
N PRO A 71 1.63 21.17 -24.70
CA PRO A 71 0.32 20.55 -24.47
C PRO A 71 0.15 19.92 -23.08
N HIS A 72 1.20 19.36 -22.48
CA HIS A 72 1.10 18.70 -21.17
C HIS A 72 0.75 19.71 -20.07
N LEU A 73 1.44 20.85 -20.05
CA LEU A 73 1.16 21.94 -19.10
C LEU A 73 -0.24 22.51 -19.30
N THR A 74 -0.64 22.73 -20.56
CA THR A 74 -1.97 23.28 -20.90
C THR A 74 -3.08 22.35 -20.42
N PHE A 75 -2.94 21.05 -20.69
CA PHE A 75 -3.89 20.03 -20.25
C PHE A 75 -3.97 19.95 -18.71
N LEU A 76 -2.83 20.03 -18.02
CA LEU A 76 -2.82 19.95 -16.55
C LEU A 76 -3.53 21.15 -15.91
N LEU A 77 -3.35 22.36 -16.46
CA LEU A 77 -4.07 23.57 -16.03
C LEU A 77 -5.58 23.46 -16.26
N GLU A 78 -6.00 22.89 -17.40
CA GLU A 78 -7.41 22.60 -17.68
C GLU A 78 -7.98 21.56 -16.71
N LEU A 79 -7.20 20.50 -16.40
CA LEU A 79 -7.61 19.44 -15.50
C LEU A 79 -7.85 19.96 -14.08
N VAL A 80 -6.98 20.84 -13.59
CA VAL A 80 -7.15 21.51 -12.28
C VAL A 80 -8.36 22.45 -12.25
N SER A 81 -8.62 23.12 -13.37
CA SER A 81 -9.75 24.06 -13.51
C SER A 81 -11.10 23.38 -13.71
N SER A 82 -11.10 22.11 -14.11
CA SER A 82 -12.30 21.44 -14.59
C SER A 82 -13.26 21.07 -13.44
N PRO A 83 -14.51 21.56 -13.43
CA PRO A 83 -15.49 21.23 -12.39
C PRO A 83 -16.03 19.80 -12.52
N SER A 84 -15.89 19.18 -13.70
CA SER A 84 -16.46 17.86 -14.01
C SER A 84 -15.61 16.68 -13.51
N VAL A 85 -14.40 16.94 -13.02
CA VAL A 85 -13.48 15.90 -12.56
C VAL A 85 -13.49 15.83 -11.04
N THR A 86 -13.15 14.66 -10.49
CA THR A 86 -13.21 14.44 -9.04
C THR A 86 -12.23 15.35 -8.30
N VAL A 87 -12.55 15.64 -7.03
CA VAL A 87 -11.67 16.41 -6.14
C VAL A 87 -10.27 15.80 -6.06
N CYS A 88 -10.17 14.47 -6.04
CA CYS A 88 -8.89 13.75 -5.99
C CYS A 88 -8.08 13.97 -7.28
N VAL A 89 -8.71 13.91 -8.46
CA VAL A 89 -8.03 14.19 -9.74
C VAL A 89 -7.53 15.63 -9.80
N ARG A 90 -8.38 16.61 -9.44
CA ARG A 90 -7.98 18.01 -9.41
C ARG A 90 -6.81 18.24 -8.45
N GLY A 91 -6.89 17.65 -7.26
CA GLY A 91 -5.85 17.76 -6.24
C GLY A 91 -4.53 17.13 -6.70
N LEU A 92 -4.56 15.91 -7.26
CA LEU A 92 -3.36 15.27 -7.81
C LEU A 92 -2.75 16.04 -8.98
N ALA A 93 -3.59 16.59 -9.87
CA ALA A 93 -3.13 17.45 -10.94
C ALA A 93 -2.50 18.76 -10.41
N ALA A 94 -3.05 19.31 -9.32
CA ALA A 94 -2.48 20.47 -8.64
C ALA A 94 -1.12 20.12 -7.99
N VAL A 95 -1.01 18.96 -7.33
CA VAL A 95 0.28 18.47 -6.81
C VAL A 95 1.31 18.37 -7.93
N LEU A 96 0.95 17.75 -9.07
CA LEU A 96 1.84 17.60 -10.21
C LEU A 96 2.32 18.95 -10.79
N LEU A 97 1.48 19.99 -10.78
CA LEU A 97 1.91 21.37 -11.12
C LEU A 97 2.89 21.91 -10.07
N GLY A 98 2.65 21.63 -8.79
CA GLY A 98 3.57 21.95 -7.70
C GLY A 98 4.93 21.30 -7.88
N GLU A 99 4.98 20.03 -8.26
CA GLU A 99 6.22 19.31 -8.62
C GLU A 99 6.95 20.03 -9.75
N CYS A 100 6.21 20.47 -10.79
CA CYS A 100 6.75 21.26 -11.90
C CYS A 100 7.25 22.65 -11.49
N VAL A 101 6.86 23.19 -10.33
CA VAL A 101 7.39 24.45 -9.80
C VAL A 101 8.62 24.19 -8.92
N ILE A 102 8.54 23.20 -8.03
CA ILE A 102 9.56 22.91 -7.01
C ILE A 102 10.81 22.27 -7.61
N TYR A 103 10.63 21.29 -8.51
CA TYR A 103 11.71 20.49 -9.07
C TYR A 103 12.15 20.92 -10.46
N ASN A 104 11.59 22.01 -11.00
CA ASN A 104 12.10 22.65 -12.21
C ASN A 104 13.36 23.46 -11.92
N LYS A 105 14.43 22.74 -11.58
CA LYS A 105 15.77 23.25 -11.30
C LYS A 105 16.65 23.00 -12.53
N SER A 106 16.41 23.71 -13.62
CA SER A 106 17.40 23.82 -14.68
C SER A 106 18.52 24.75 -14.19
N GLY A 107 19.79 24.31 -14.29
CA GLY A 107 20.94 24.83 -13.56
C GLY A 107 21.34 26.30 -13.76
N ASP A 108 20.53 27.12 -14.45
CA ASP A 108 20.76 28.57 -14.61
C ASP A 108 19.46 29.39 -14.83
N ASN A 109 18.27 28.77 -14.87
CA ASN A 109 17.03 29.41 -15.32
C ASN A 109 15.88 29.31 -14.30
N ALA A 110 15.99 29.99 -13.15
CA ALA A 110 14.83 30.21 -12.26
C ALA A 110 13.61 30.80 -13.01
N LYS A 111 13.81 31.39 -14.19
CA LYS A 111 12.78 31.83 -15.13
C LYS A 111 11.79 30.71 -15.52
N ASP A 112 12.22 29.45 -15.61
CA ASP A 112 11.35 28.36 -16.09
C ASP A 112 10.28 27.97 -15.05
N SER A 113 10.61 28.02 -13.74
CA SER A 113 9.62 27.79 -12.68
C SER A 113 8.65 28.97 -12.56
N PHE A 114 9.13 30.21 -12.73
CA PHE A 114 8.26 31.40 -12.77
C PHE A 114 7.24 31.34 -13.92
N MET A 115 7.58 30.76 -15.08
CA MET A 115 6.63 30.57 -16.18
C MET A 115 5.47 29.65 -15.80
N VAL A 116 5.73 28.58 -15.04
CA VAL A 116 4.68 27.69 -14.54
C VAL A 116 3.80 28.42 -13.52
N VAL A 117 4.41 29.18 -12.60
CA VAL A 117 3.67 29.99 -11.60
C VAL A 117 2.81 31.05 -12.26
N ASP A 118 3.33 31.75 -13.27
CA ASP A 118 2.59 32.75 -14.04
C ASP A 118 1.41 32.10 -14.79
N ALA A 119 1.62 30.94 -15.41
CA ALA A 119 0.56 30.19 -16.07
C ALA A 119 -0.55 29.76 -15.09
N ILE A 120 -0.20 29.33 -13.88
CA ILE A 120 -1.16 29.01 -12.81
C ILE A 120 -1.93 30.27 -12.40
N SER A 121 -1.21 31.38 -12.17
CA SER A 121 -1.81 32.65 -11.77
C SER A 121 -2.81 33.16 -12.80
N GLN A 122 -2.46 33.09 -14.09
CA GLN A 122 -3.30 33.57 -15.19
C GLN A 122 -4.50 32.67 -15.48
N LYS A 123 -4.35 31.33 -15.39
CA LYS A 123 -5.42 30.38 -15.78
C LYS A 123 -6.35 29.99 -14.64
N ILE A 124 -5.82 29.87 -13.43
CA ILE A 124 -6.54 29.32 -12.27
C ILE A 124 -6.67 30.39 -11.17
N GLY A 125 -5.63 31.18 -10.97
CA GLY A 125 -5.44 32.04 -9.81
C GLY A 125 -4.80 31.26 -8.65
N LEU A 126 -3.75 31.82 -8.03
CA LEU A 126 -2.94 31.13 -7.02
C LEU A 126 -3.76 30.64 -5.82
N THR A 127 -4.67 31.47 -5.29
CA THR A 127 -5.55 31.08 -4.17
C THR A 127 -6.48 29.93 -4.56
N SER A 128 -7.08 30.00 -5.75
CA SER A 128 -7.98 28.95 -6.25
C SER A 128 -7.23 27.63 -6.50
N TYR A 129 -5.98 27.72 -6.97
CA TYR A 129 -5.09 26.59 -7.16
C TYR A 129 -4.76 25.90 -5.83
N LEU A 130 -4.31 26.66 -4.81
CA LEU A 130 -3.98 26.10 -3.49
C LEU A 130 -5.20 25.44 -2.84
N LEU A 131 -6.39 26.01 -3.00
CA LEU A 131 -7.64 25.42 -2.50
C LEU A 131 -7.93 24.03 -3.08
N LYS A 132 -7.45 23.68 -4.28
CA LYS A 132 -7.67 22.34 -4.85
C LYS A 132 -6.92 21.26 -4.08
N PHE A 133 -5.71 21.60 -3.62
CA PHE A 133 -4.93 20.72 -2.76
C PHE A 133 -5.60 20.59 -1.39
N ASP A 134 -5.98 21.71 -0.76
CA ASP A 134 -6.67 21.70 0.54
C ASP A 134 -7.98 20.89 0.52
N GLU A 135 -8.76 20.99 -0.57
CA GLU A 135 -10.01 20.24 -0.75
C GLU A 135 -9.75 18.73 -0.79
N MET A 136 -8.69 18.30 -1.48
CA MET A 136 -8.27 16.91 -1.53
C MET A 136 -7.75 16.44 -0.17
N GLN A 137 -6.90 17.23 0.48
CA GLN A 137 -6.31 16.92 1.78
C GLN A 137 -7.39 16.71 2.85
N LYS A 138 -8.42 17.56 2.90
CA LYS A 138 -9.58 17.41 3.81
C LYS A 138 -10.37 16.11 3.63
N LYS A 139 -10.27 15.45 2.48
CA LYS A 139 -10.90 14.13 2.27
C LYS A 139 -10.08 13.00 2.89
N LEU A 140 -8.78 13.19 3.04
CA LEU A 140 -7.82 12.18 3.50
C LEU A 140 -7.44 12.34 4.97
N GLU A 141 -7.44 13.56 5.50
CA GLU A 141 -7.08 13.85 6.88
C GLU A 141 -8.17 13.50 7.88
N GLN A 142 -7.75 13.22 9.12
CA GLN A 142 -8.65 13.07 10.25
C GLN A 142 -9.27 14.43 10.58
N LYS A 143 -10.59 14.47 10.69
CA LYS A 143 -11.32 15.71 10.98
C LYS A 143 -11.21 16.05 12.46
N THR A 144 -11.23 17.34 12.80
CA THR A 144 -11.24 17.81 14.20
C THR A 144 -12.40 17.19 14.97
N GLY A 145 -12.10 16.42 16.03
CA GLY A 145 -13.10 15.72 16.84
C GLY A 145 -13.59 14.39 16.27
N GLU A 146 -13.07 13.92 15.14
CA GLU A 146 -13.32 12.56 14.62
C GLU A 146 -12.49 11.55 15.43
N SER A 147 -13.14 10.55 16.01
CA SER A 147 -12.42 9.47 16.69
C SER A 147 -11.71 8.57 15.68
N ASP A 148 -10.61 7.95 16.10
CA ASP A 148 -9.76 7.11 15.23
C ASP A 148 -10.56 6.00 14.54
N GLY A 149 -11.50 5.38 15.25
CA GLY A 149 -12.38 4.35 14.67
C GLY A 149 -13.27 4.86 13.55
N VAL A 150 -13.76 6.11 13.64
CA VAL A 150 -14.57 6.75 12.59
C VAL A 150 -13.68 7.16 11.42
N TYR A 151 -12.49 7.69 11.70
CA TYR A 151 -11.50 8.05 10.68
C TYR A 151 -11.09 6.83 9.84
N ILE A 152 -10.69 5.73 10.49
CA ILE A 152 -10.29 4.49 9.83
C ILE A 152 -11.45 3.94 9.01
N LYS A 153 -12.67 3.92 9.57
CA LYS A 153 -13.85 3.42 8.85
C LYS A 153 -14.15 4.25 7.60
N ARG A 154 -14.02 5.57 7.69
CA ARG A 154 -14.22 6.48 6.55
C ARG A 154 -13.16 6.29 5.48
N LEU A 155 -11.88 6.22 5.86
CA LEU A 155 -10.78 6.02 4.93
C LEU A 155 -10.88 4.63 4.27
N LYS A 156 -11.21 3.59 5.04
CA LYS A 156 -11.46 2.24 4.53
C LYS A 156 -12.60 2.22 3.51
N SER A 157 -13.74 2.85 3.83
CA SER A 157 -14.86 2.95 2.90
C SER A 157 -14.49 3.72 1.62
N PHE A 158 -13.67 4.76 1.73
CA PHE A 158 -13.16 5.48 0.56
C PHE A 158 -12.29 4.58 -0.33
N VAL A 159 -11.33 3.84 0.25
CA VAL A 159 -10.45 2.93 -0.50
C VAL A 159 -11.23 1.74 -1.07
N GLU A 160 -12.11 1.11 -0.29
CA GLU A 160 -12.96 0.00 -0.76
C GLU A 160 -13.82 0.42 -1.96
N LYS A 161 -14.39 1.63 -1.90
CA LYS A 161 -15.13 2.20 -3.02
C LYS A 161 -14.24 2.28 -4.26
N GLN A 162 -13.03 2.83 -4.14
CA GLN A 162 -12.07 2.89 -5.24
C GLN A 162 -11.69 1.50 -5.79
N CYS A 163 -11.54 0.49 -4.92
CA CYS A 163 -11.24 -0.89 -5.35
C CYS A 163 -12.40 -1.55 -6.11
N ILE A 164 -13.64 -1.36 -5.65
CA ILE A 164 -14.83 -1.88 -6.34
C ILE A 164 -14.96 -1.25 -7.73
N GLU A 165 -14.74 0.06 -7.83
CA GLU A 165 -14.74 0.79 -9.11
C GLU A 165 -13.67 0.24 -10.07
N MET A 166 -12.46 -0.06 -9.58
CA MET A 166 -11.40 -0.66 -10.38
C MET A 166 -11.74 -2.08 -10.86
N GLN A 167 -12.37 -2.89 -10.00
CA GLN A 167 -12.71 -4.26 -10.34
C GLN A 167 -13.81 -4.32 -11.41
N ASP A 168 -14.79 -3.41 -11.33
CA ASP A 168 -15.85 -3.26 -12.34
C ASP A 168 -15.26 -2.83 -13.71
N LEU A 169 -14.34 -1.86 -13.71
CA LEU A 169 -13.58 -1.45 -14.89
C LEU A 169 -12.83 -2.61 -15.55
N LEU A 170 -12.12 -3.43 -14.76
CA LEU A 170 -11.38 -4.56 -15.29
C LEU A 170 -12.31 -5.62 -15.89
N GLY A 171 -13.44 -5.90 -15.24
CA GLY A 171 -14.44 -6.83 -15.75
C GLY A 171 -15.00 -6.40 -17.11
N ARG A 172 -15.31 -5.11 -17.27
CA ARG A 172 -15.86 -4.57 -18.51
C ARG A 172 -14.80 -4.41 -19.61
N ASN A 173 -13.58 -4.04 -19.27
CA ASN A 173 -12.47 -4.03 -20.23
C ASN A 173 -12.20 -5.44 -20.80
N ALA A 174 -12.34 -6.48 -19.97
CA ALA A 174 -12.25 -7.86 -20.44
C ALA A 174 -13.37 -8.19 -21.45
N THR A 175 -14.62 -7.77 -21.19
CA THR A 175 -15.72 -7.98 -22.12
C THR A 175 -15.56 -7.18 -23.42
N LEU A 176 -15.12 -5.93 -23.34
CA LEU A 176 -14.87 -5.08 -24.52
C LEU A 176 -13.72 -5.64 -25.38
N ALA A 177 -12.65 -6.13 -24.75
CA ALA A 177 -11.56 -6.79 -25.46
C ALA A 177 -12.06 -8.04 -26.19
N GLU A 178 -12.93 -8.84 -25.57
CA GLU A 178 -13.54 -10.01 -26.18
C GLU A 178 -14.47 -9.65 -27.36
N GLU A 179 -15.27 -8.58 -27.23
CA GLU A 179 -16.12 -8.07 -28.30
C GLU A 179 -15.32 -7.52 -29.48
N LEU A 180 -14.22 -6.81 -29.23
CA LEU A 180 -13.31 -6.34 -30.28
C LEU A 180 -12.63 -7.50 -31.01
N MET A 181 -12.25 -8.56 -30.29
CA MET A 181 -11.72 -9.79 -30.92
C MET A 181 -12.77 -10.48 -31.80
N LYS A 182 -14.04 -10.49 -31.39
CA LYS A 182 -15.14 -11.07 -32.18
C LYS A 182 -15.51 -10.20 -33.39
N ALA A 183 -15.53 -8.88 -33.24
CA ALA A 183 -15.83 -7.93 -34.30
C ALA A 183 -14.72 -7.82 -35.36
N GLY A 184 -13.44 -7.99 -34.96
CA GLY A 184 -12.30 -8.04 -35.88
C GLY A 184 -12.28 -9.27 -36.81
N GLY A 185 -13.17 -10.24 -36.61
CA GLY A 185 -13.28 -11.46 -37.43
C GLY A 185 -14.27 -11.39 -38.60
N GLY A 186 -15.04 -10.31 -38.74
CA GLY A 186 -16.13 -10.23 -39.73
C GLY A 186 -16.18 -8.90 -40.47
N GLY A 187 -15.46 -8.76 -41.58
CA GLY A 187 -15.63 -7.60 -42.46
C GLY A 187 -14.64 -7.50 -43.62
N SER A 188 -15.09 -7.93 -44.80
CA SER A 188 -14.56 -7.71 -46.17
C SER A 188 -13.16 -8.26 -46.51
N SER A 189 -13.15 -9.40 -47.21
CA SER A 189 -12.05 -9.77 -48.12
C SER A 189 -12.55 -9.67 -49.56
N GLU A 190 -12.18 -8.60 -50.24
CA GLU A 190 -11.89 -8.67 -51.68
C GLU A 190 -10.64 -9.55 -51.85
N PRO A 191 -10.64 -10.52 -52.78
CA PRO A 191 -9.46 -11.33 -53.03
C PRO A 191 -8.66 -10.63 -54.13
N ASP A 192 -7.56 -9.96 -53.79
CA ASP A 192 -6.42 -10.05 -54.68
C ASP A 192 -5.06 -9.69 -54.05
N GLN A 193 -4.07 -10.48 -54.48
CA GLN A 193 -2.62 -10.28 -54.38
C GLN A 193 -1.87 -10.72 -53.11
N ARG A 194 -1.25 -11.89 -53.31
CA ARG A 194 0.17 -12.23 -53.05
C ARG A 194 0.50 -12.86 -51.70
N ALA A 195 0.47 -14.19 -51.77
CA ALA A 195 1.26 -15.12 -50.98
C ALA A 195 2.73 -14.68 -50.80
N SER A 196 3.13 -14.37 -49.57
CA SER A 196 4.51 -14.58 -49.11
C SER A 196 4.70 -14.51 -47.58
N ASN A 197 3.78 -13.94 -46.81
CA ASN A 197 4.01 -13.71 -45.35
C ASN A 197 3.16 -14.54 -44.37
N GLY A 198 2.17 -15.31 -44.82
CA GLY A 198 1.20 -15.97 -43.93
C GLY A 198 1.77 -17.09 -43.04
N GLY A 199 2.89 -17.71 -43.42
CA GLY A 199 3.51 -18.78 -42.63
C GLY A 199 4.23 -18.27 -41.38
N ARG A 200 4.96 -17.15 -41.50
CA ARG A 200 5.76 -16.58 -40.40
C ARG A 200 4.88 -15.94 -39.33
N GLU A 201 3.80 -15.30 -39.75
CA GLU A 201 2.86 -14.65 -38.84
C GLU A 201 2.05 -15.67 -38.03
N ARG A 202 1.59 -16.77 -38.66
CA ARG A 202 0.95 -17.91 -37.97
C ARG A 202 1.88 -18.60 -36.97
N VAL A 203 3.16 -18.79 -37.32
CA VAL A 203 4.16 -19.37 -36.40
C VAL A 203 4.42 -18.44 -35.21
N HIS A 204 4.41 -17.13 -35.42
CA HIS A 204 4.57 -16.15 -34.34
C HIS A 204 3.35 -16.11 -33.40
N THR A 205 2.12 -16.14 -33.94
CA THR A 205 0.91 -16.20 -33.13
C THR A 205 0.82 -17.50 -32.33
N GLU A 206 1.16 -18.64 -32.93
CA GLU A 206 1.17 -19.92 -32.22
C GLU A 206 2.26 -20.00 -31.15
N THR A 207 3.38 -19.28 -31.35
CA THR A 207 4.43 -19.15 -30.34
C THR A 207 3.96 -18.34 -29.14
N LEU A 208 3.37 -17.16 -29.38
CA LEU A 208 2.78 -16.35 -28.30
C LEU A 208 1.67 -17.10 -27.56
N ARG A 209 0.86 -17.90 -28.26
CA ARG A 209 -0.20 -18.72 -27.65
C ARG A 209 0.38 -19.79 -26.72
N ARG A 210 1.47 -20.45 -27.13
CA ARG A 210 2.19 -21.43 -26.30
C ARG A 210 2.79 -20.77 -25.07
N ASP A 211 3.45 -19.63 -25.25
CA ASP A 211 4.11 -18.91 -24.16
C ASP A 211 3.09 -18.39 -23.14
N LEU A 212 1.91 -17.94 -23.60
CA LEU A 212 0.79 -17.57 -22.73
C LEU A 212 0.28 -18.77 -21.92
N GLN A 213 0.11 -19.93 -22.58
CA GLN A 213 -0.35 -21.14 -21.90
C GLN A 213 0.68 -21.65 -20.86
N GLU A 214 1.97 -21.53 -21.16
CA GLU A 214 3.05 -21.86 -20.21
C GLU A 214 3.08 -20.88 -19.03
N ALA A 215 2.94 -19.58 -19.29
CA ALA A 215 2.85 -18.57 -18.23
C ALA A 215 1.65 -18.82 -17.31
N MET A 216 0.48 -19.18 -17.87
CA MET A 216 -0.70 -19.54 -17.09
C MET A 216 -0.46 -20.75 -16.18
N GLN A 217 0.21 -21.81 -16.68
CA GLN A 217 0.55 -22.97 -15.85
C GLN A 217 1.52 -22.62 -14.73
N ARG A 218 2.52 -21.77 -15.00
CA ARG A 218 3.46 -21.29 -13.97
C ARG A 218 2.74 -20.48 -12.89
N ILE A 219 1.77 -19.63 -13.27
CA ILE A 219 0.95 -18.88 -12.32
C ILE A 219 0.14 -19.82 -11.42
N GLU A 220 -0.45 -20.88 -11.99
CA GLU A 220 -1.23 -21.84 -11.20
C GLU A 220 -0.35 -22.62 -10.20
N MET A 221 0.85 -23.04 -10.63
CA MET A 221 1.82 -23.66 -9.72
C MET A 221 2.23 -22.70 -8.58
N LEU A 222 2.57 -21.46 -8.91
CA LEU A 222 2.93 -20.45 -7.90
C LEU A 222 1.79 -20.13 -6.94
N LYS A 223 0.52 -20.15 -7.39
CA LYS A 223 -0.64 -20.01 -6.50
C LYS A 223 -0.73 -21.16 -5.50
N SER A 224 -0.54 -22.39 -5.96
CA SER A 224 -0.57 -23.56 -5.07
C SER A 224 0.58 -23.53 -4.04
N GLU A 225 1.77 -23.11 -4.47
CA GLU A 225 2.93 -22.95 -3.60
C GLU A 225 2.73 -21.82 -2.58
N LYS A 226 2.15 -20.68 -2.99
CA LYS A 226 1.77 -19.60 -2.09
C LYS A 226 0.85 -20.11 -0.98
N ILE A 227 -0.21 -20.86 -1.32
CA ILE A 227 -1.17 -21.38 -0.34
C ILE A 227 -0.45 -22.31 0.66
N LYS A 228 0.48 -23.13 0.19
CA LYS A 228 1.27 -24.01 1.06
C LYS A 228 2.16 -23.22 2.01
N ILE A 229 2.91 -22.24 1.49
CA ILE A 229 3.78 -21.37 2.31
C ILE A 229 2.96 -20.60 3.35
N GLU A 230 1.77 -20.13 2.98
CA GLU A 230 0.87 -19.40 3.88
C GLU A 230 0.33 -20.30 5.00
N ALA A 231 0.04 -21.57 4.71
CA ALA A 231 -0.32 -22.56 5.72
C ALA A 231 0.84 -22.89 6.66
N ASP A 232 2.05 -23.09 6.12
CA ASP A 232 3.25 -23.36 6.91
C ASP A 232 3.60 -22.15 7.82
N ALA A 233 3.49 -20.93 7.30
CA ALA A 233 3.70 -19.70 8.08
C ALA A 233 2.70 -19.58 9.25
N SER A 234 1.43 -19.91 9.01
CA SER A 234 0.40 -19.96 10.07
C SER A 234 0.75 -21.00 11.14
N MET A 235 1.22 -22.19 10.73
CA MET A 235 1.65 -23.24 11.65
C MET A 235 2.83 -22.78 12.54
N TYR A 236 3.87 -22.18 11.95
CA TYR A 236 5.02 -21.67 12.71
C TYR A 236 4.64 -20.54 13.65
N SER A 237 3.74 -19.63 13.24
CA SER A 237 3.25 -18.55 14.09
C SER A 237 2.51 -19.08 15.32
N ASN A 238 1.69 -20.13 15.15
CA ASN A 238 0.97 -20.75 16.27
C ASN A 238 1.94 -21.42 17.25
N LEU A 239 2.93 -22.16 16.73
CA LEU A 239 3.95 -22.80 17.56
C LEU A 239 4.79 -21.76 18.35
N ALA A 240 5.14 -20.64 17.71
CA ALA A 240 5.84 -19.56 18.39
C ALA A 240 5.01 -18.96 19.53
N SER A 241 3.69 -18.82 19.32
CA SER A 241 2.77 -18.28 20.33
C SER A 241 2.60 -19.23 21.52
N GLU A 242 2.60 -20.55 21.26
CA GLU A 242 2.57 -21.58 22.31
C GLU A 242 3.84 -21.55 23.16
N VAL A 243 5.02 -21.50 22.53
CA VAL A 243 6.30 -21.39 23.26
C VAL A 243 6.39 -20.10 24.07
N GLU A 244 5.87 -18.98 23.55
CA GLU A 244 5.82 -17.72 24.28
C GLU A 244 4.93 -17.81 25.54
N ALA A 245 3.77 -18.47 25.42
CA ALA A 245 2.87 -18.71 26.56
C ALA A 245 3.51 -19.61 27.63
N ASP A 246 4.19 -20.68 27.22
CA ASP A 246 4.91 -21.57 28.14
C ASP A 246 6.04 -20.85 28.87
N LEU A 247 6.82 -20.03 28.15
CA LEU A 247 7.90 -19.24 28.75
C LEU A 247 7.36 -18.22 29.76
N LYS A 248 6.22 -17.60 29.44
CA LYS A 248 5.51 -16.68 30.34
C LYS A 248 5.08 -17.39 31.62
N SER A 249 4.44 -18.55 31.50
CA SER A 249 4.00 -19.39 32.62
C SER A 249 5.19 -19.81 33.50
N LEU A 250 6.31 -20.23 32.90
CA LEU A 250 7.52 -20.59 33.62
C LEU A 250 8.13 -19.40 34.36
N SER A 251 8.15 -18.22 33.73
CA SER A 251 8.59 -16.98 34.38
C SER A 251 7.72 -16.64 35.59
N ASP A 252 6.39 -16.77 35.47
CA ASP A 252 5.47 -16.47 36.56
C ASP A 252 5.62 -17.46 37.73
N ALA A 253 5.86 -18.75 37.43
CA ALA A 253 6.17 -19.77 38.44
C ALA A 253 7.48 -19.47 39.17
N TYR A 254 8.53 -19.05 38.45
CA TYR A 254 9.81 -18.68 39.05
C TYR A 254 9.69 -17.47 39.97
N ASN A 255 9.01 -16.41 39.50
CA ASN A 255 8.72 -15.21 40.30
C ASN A 255 7.95 -15.55 41.60
N SER A 256 6.99 -16.47 41.51
CA SER A 256 6.21 -16.93 42.67
C SER A 256 7.08 -17.68 43.68
N LEU A 257 8.00 -18.53 43.20
CA LEU A 257 8.93 -19.27 44.05
C LEU A 257 9.94 -18.35 44.73
N GLU A 258 10.49 -17.37 44.02
CA GLU A 258 11.38 -16.35 44.57
C GLU A 258 10.69 -15.57 45.70
N GLN A 259 9.42 -15.19 45.50
CA GLN A 259 8.64 -14.54 46.54
C GLN A 259 8.42 -15.43 47.77
N ALA A 260 8.16 -16.73 47.57
CA ALA A 260 8.03 -17.69 48.67
C ALA A 260 9.34 -17.88 49.44
N ASN A 261 10.48 -17.96 48.73
CA ASN A 261 11.81 -18.03 49.34
C ASN A 261 12.11 -16.78 50.16
N PHE A 262 11.84 -15.59 49.64
CA PHE A 262 12.04 -14.34 50.38
C PHE A 262 11.23 -14.31 51.69
N ARG A 263 9.99 -14.81 51.65
CA ARG A 263 9.15 -14.93 52.85
C ARG A 263 9.76 -15.90 53.86
N LEU A 264 10.15 -17.09 53.43
CA LEU A 264 10.79 -18.09 54.30
C LEU A 264 12.11 -17.58 54.89
N GLU A 265 12.95 -16.91 54.10
CA GLU A 265 14.19 -16.28 54.59
C GLU A 265 13.90 -15.21 55.65
N SER A 266 12.84 -14.42 55.48
CA SER A 266 12.43 -13.43 56.48
C SER A 266 11.98 -14.08 57.80
N GLU A 267 11.25 -15.21 57.71
CA GLU A 267 10.79 -15.98 58.86
C GLU A 267 11.97 -16.65 59.60
N VAL A 268 12.88 -17.30 58.87
CA VAL A 268 14.11 -17.87 59.43
C VAL A 268 14.94 -16.80 60.13
N ASN A 269 15.10 -15.62 59.52
CA ASN A 269 15.83 -14.51 60.14
C ASN A 269 15.14 -13.96 61.39
N ALA A 270 13.80 -13.94 61.42
CA ALA A 270 13.04 -13.55 62.61
C ALA A 270 13.23 -14.57 63.75
N LEU A 271 13.14 -15.87 63.44
CA LEU A 271 13.40 -16.94 64.40
C LEU A 271 14.84 -16.88 64.94
N ARG A 272 15.82 -16.59 64.08
CA ARG A 272 17.24 -16.45 64.48
C ARG A 272 17.51 -15.23 65.37
N LYS A 273 16.66 -14.20 65.32
CA LYS A 273 16.73 -13.02 66.19
C LYS A 273 15.92 -13.19 67.48
N GLY A 274 15.08 -14.22 67.57
CA GLY A 274 14.16 -14.48 68.68
C GLY A 274 14.74 -15.29 69.85
N GLU A 275 15.92 -15.90 69.73
CA GLU A 275 16.57 -16.63 70.83
C GLU A 275 18.02 -16.19 71.06
N PRO A 276 18.40 -15.80 72.29
CA PRO A 276 19.77 -16.00 72.76
C PRO A 276 20.01 -17.50 72.82
N TYR A 277 20.96 -17.98 72.02
CA TYR A 277 21.44 -19.37 72.02
C TYR A 277 21.61 -19.87 73.47
N PRO A 278 20.91 -20.93 73.92
CA PRO A 278 21.23 -21.52 75.21
C PRO A 278 22.63 -22.10 75.10
N ASP A 279 23.53 -21.60 75.95
CA ASP A 279 24.91 -22.05 76.05
C ASP A 279 24.92 -23.57 76.31
N ILE A 280 25.28 -24.32 75.27
CA ILE A 280 25.23 -25.80 75.25
C ILE A 280 26.21 -26.37 76.30
N GLU A 281 27.25 -25.62 76.68
CA GLU A 281 28.18 -26.00 77.75
C GLU A 281 27.54 -26.00 79.15
N ALA A 282 26.55 -25.14 79.41
CA ALA A 282 25.87 -25.08 80.71
C ALA A 282 24.94 -26.29 80.93
N LEU A 283 24.32 -26.80 79.87
CA LEU A 283 23.43 -27.98 79.92
C LEU A 283 24.20 -29.30 80.09
N GLU A 284 25.39 -29.44 79.50
CA GLU A 284 26.27 -30.60 79.76
C GLU A 284 26.87 -30.56 81.18
N ALA A 285 27.19 -29.38 81.70
CA ALA A 285 27.71 -29.21 83.06
C ALA A 285 26.67 -29.56 84.15
N GLU A 286 25.38 -29.27 83.90
CA GLU A 286 24.27 -29.61 84.80
C GLU A 286 23.96 -31.13 84.77
N ALA A 287 24.08 -31.77 83.60
CA ALA A 287 23.92 -33.23 83.47
C ALA A 287 25.03 -34.02 84.18
N ARG A 288 26.24 -33.45 84.27
CA ARG A 288 27.41 -34.06 84.94
C ARG A 288 27.39 -33.91 86.48
N LYS A 289 26.55 -33.01 87.02
CA LYS A 289 26.41 -32.75 88.46
C LYS A 289 25.33 -33.56 89.18
N LYS A 290 24.53 -34.39 88.49
CA LYS A 290 23.59 -35.29 89.18
C LYS A 290 24.37 -36.34 89.98
N PRO A 291 24.30 -36.34 91.33
CA PRO A 291 25.02 -37.31 92.13
C PRO A 291 24.38 -38.69 91.96
N ARG A 292 25.22 -39.71 91.70
CA ARG A 292 24.90 -41.11 91.95
C ARG A 292 24.61 -41.28 93.44
N SER A 293 23.35 -41.18 93.87
CA SER A 293 22.91 -41.67 95.17
C SER A 293 22.91 -43.20 95.15
N ARG A 294 24.04 -43.73 95.61
CA ARG A 294 24.28 -45.01 96.30
C ARG A 294 23.18 -46.09 96.24
N VAL A 295 23.59 -47.18 95.60
CA VAL A 295 23.40 -48.59 95.98
C VAL A 295 23.46 -48.79 97.51
N ARG A 296 22.54 -49.61 98.07
CA ARG A 296 22.78 -50.83 98.90
C ARG A 296 21.47 -51.28 99.58
N GLN A 297 20.95 -52.45 99.20
CA GLN A 297 21.11 -53.76 99.89
C GLN A 297 20.39 -53.83 101.24
N ASN A 298 19.21 -54.46 101.30
CA ASN A 298 19.01 -55.85 101.74
C ASN A 298 17.58 -56.29 101.42
#